data_AF-A0A9X0TST7-F1
#
_entry.id   AF-A0A9X0TST7-F1
#
_cell.length_a   1.000
_cell.length_b   1.000
_cell.length_c   1.000
_cell.angle_alpha   90.00
_cell.angle_beta   90.00
_cell.angle_gamma   90.00
#
_symmetry.space_group_name_H-M   'P 1'
#
loop_
_entity.id
_entity.type
_entity.pdbx_description
1 polymer ?
#
loop_
_entity_poly.entity_id
_entity_poly.type
_entity_poly.pdbx_seq_one_letter_code
_entity_poly.pdbx_strand_id
1 'polypeptide(L)'
;MMADVYRSWYRPLRHEGLFHWHSMLMAGNRYIETVGAYRTHEDAMQIVSGRLDKPTIHFEAPPSRQVTDEMETFIAWFNQSGPNGQTSLQALTRAAVGHLYFESIHPFEDGNGRIGRALAEKSRRKT
;
A
#
# COMPACT_ATOMS: atom_id res chain seq x y z
N MET A 1 13.35 -2.02 -6.01
CA MET A 1 12.38 -1.81 -4.92
C MET A 1 12.73 -2.62 -3.66
N MET A 2 12.65 -3.95 -3.62
CA MET A 2 12.91 -4.70 -2.37
C MET A 2 14.29 -4.44 -1.72
N ALA A 3 15.37 -4.29 -2.52
CA ALA A 3 16.67 -3.90 -1.98
C ALA A 3 16.63 -2.55 -1.23
N ASP A 4 15.79 -1.61 -1.66
CA ASP A 4 15.59 -0.33 -0.97
C ASP A 4 14.83 -0.51 0.35
N VAL A 5 13.76 -1.32 0.35
CA VAL A 5 13.02 -1.72 1.57
C VAL A 5 13.99 -2.28 2.62
N TYR A 6 14.92 -3.14 2.20
CA TYR A 6 15.94 -3.73 3.08
C TYR A 6 16.94 -2.69 3.61
N ARG A 7 17.25 -1.64 2.84
CA ARG A 7 18.21 -0.60 3.24
C ARG A 7 17.56 0.51 4.07
N SER A 8 16.24 0.67 3.98
CA SER A 8 15.48 1.75 4.62
C SER A 8 14.45 1.26 5.65
N TRP A 9 14.51 -0.01 6.06
CA TRP A 9 13.50 -0.63 6.93
C TRP A 9 13.32 0.11 8.26
N TYR A 10 14.37 0.72 8.81
CA TYR A 10 14.37 1.46 10.08
C TYR A 10 13.77 2.87 9.96
N ARG A 11 13.65 3.42 8.76
CA ARG A 11 13.10 4.77 8.55
C ARG A 11 11.57 4.75 8.71
N PRO A 12 10.95 5.79 9.28
CA PRO A 12 9.49 5.94 9.27
C PRO A 12 8.95 5.86 7.85
N LEU A 13 7.78 5.25 7.69
CA LEU A 13 7.05 5.25 6.42
C LEU A 13 6.57 6.67 6.12
N ARG A 14 6.67 7.07 4.85
CA ARG A 14 6.20 8.37 4.34
C ARG A 14 5.63 8.17 2.94
N HIS A 15 4.80 9.10 2.48
CA HIS A 15 4.23 9.09 1.14
C HIS A 15 5.32 8.98 0.07
N GLU A 16 6.40 9.75 0.19
CA GLU A 16 7.49 9.79 -0.78
C GLU A 16 8.21 8.43 -0.89
N GLY A 17 8.29 7.69 0.22
CA GLY A 17 8.85 6.35 0.22
C GLY A 17 7.99 5.36 -0.58
N LEU A 18 6.67 5.43 -0.39
CA LEU A 18 5.71 4.61 -1.15
C LEU A 18 5.72 4.97 -2.64
N PHE A 19 5.74 6.26 -2.95
CA PHE A 19 5.86 6.78 -4.31
C PHE A 19 7.16 6.34 -4.98
N HIS A 20 8.28 6.44 -4.27
CA HIS A 20 9.57 5.97 -4.76
C HIS A 20 9.55 4.46 -5.05
N TRP A 21 9.02 3.65 -4.13
CA TRP A 21 8.87 2.22 -4.35
C TRP A 21 7.97 1.89 -5.54
N HIS A 22 6.86 2.62 -5.70
CA HIS A 22 5.97 2.46 -6.83
C HIS A 22 6.66 2.83 -8.16
N SER A 23 7.39 3.95 -8.21
CA SER A 23 8.17 4.34 -9.39
C SER A 23 9.24 3.30 -9.77
N MET A 24 9.96 2.75 -8.77
CA MET A 24 10.89 1.65 -9.02
C MET A 24 10.20 0.38 -9.52
N LEU A 25 8.99 0.11 -9.01
CA LEU A 25 8.25 -1.11 -9.33
C LEU A 25 7.63 -1.06 -10.73
N MET A 26 7.17 0.12 -11.15
CA MET A 26 6.49 0.36 -12.42
C MET A 26 7.40 0.91 -13.50
N ALA A 27 8.71 0.96 -13.26
CA ALA A 27 9.68 1.41 -14.25
C ALA A 27 9.52 0.64 -15.57
N GLY A 28 9.24 1.36 -16.65
CA GLY A 28 9.02 0.79 -17.99
C GLY A 28 7.59 0.30 -18.27
N ASN A 29 6.67 0.38 -17.30
CA ASN A 29 5.25 0.13 -17.54
C ASN A 29 4.67 1.26 -18.41
N ARG A 30 3.94 0.91 -19.48
CA ARG A 30 3.29 1.84 -20.41
C ARG A 30 1.77 1.73 -20.38
N TYR A 31 1.22 0.88 -19.53
CA TYR A 31 -0.20 0.54 -19.46
C TYR A 31 -0.94 1.26 -18.34
N ILE A 32 -0.22 1.94 -17.45
CA ILE A 32 -0.80 2.73 -16.37
C ILE A 32 -0.46 4.20 -16.55
N GLU A 33 -1.41 5.06 -16.20
CA GLU A 33 -1.28 6.51 -16.37
C GLU A 33 -0.49 7.12 -15.21
N THR A 34 -0.71 6.64 -13.99
CA THR A 34 -0.15 7.24 -12.78
C THR A 34 0.97 6.38 -12.18
N VAL A 35 2.21 6.82 -12.37
CA VAL A 35 3.39 6.19 -11.77
C VAL A 35 3.99 7.08 -10.68
N GLY A 36 4.05 6.56 -9.45
CA GLY A 36 4.75 7.23 -8.36
C GLY A 36 3.87 8.26 -7.64
N ALA A 37 2.56 8.13 -7.77
CA ALA A 37 1.56 8.91 -7.08
C ALA A 37 0.32 8.04 -6.85
N TYR A 38 -0.58 8.48 -5.97
CA TYR A 38 -1.86 7.79 -5.78
C TYR A 38 -2.76 7.93 -6.99
N ARG A 39 -3.63 6.94 -7.20
CA ARG A 39 -4.61 6.96 -8.30
C ARG A 39 -5.56 8.15 -8.18
N THR A 40 -5.95 8.70 -9.33
CA THR A 40 -6.84 9.86 -9.43
C THR A 40 -8.08 9.62 -10.29
N HIS A 41 -8.24 8.43 -10.87
CA HIS A 41 -9.38 8.11 -11.73
C HIS A 41 -10.70 8.12 -10.95
N GLU A 42 -11.79 8.50 -11.62
CA GLU A 42 -13.13 8.52 -11.02
C GLU A 42 -13.74 7.12 -10.89
N ASP A 43 -13.33 6.19 -11.77
CA ASP A 43 -13.81 4.82 -11.76
C ASP A 43 -13.51 4.11 -10.42
N ALA A 44 -14.48 3.31 -9.96
CA ALA A 44 -14.35 2.55 -8.74
C ALA A 44 -13.23 1.49 -8.85
N MET A 45 -12.37 1.42 -7.84
CA MET A 45 -11.35 0.38 -7.74
C MET A 45 -11.98 -0.86 -7.08
N GLN A 46 -12.34 -1.86 -7.88
CA GLN A 46 -13.10 -3.02 -7.42
C GLN A 46 -12.32 -4.33 -7.59
N ILE A 47 -12.42 -5.20 -6.58
CA ILE A 47 -12.03 -6.61 -6.71
C ILE A 47 -13.24 -7.36 -7.23
N VAL A 48 -13.18 -7.73 -8.50
CA VAL A 48 -14.26 -8.43 -9.19
C VAL A 48 -13.88 -9.87 -9.53
N SER A 49 -14.87 -10.75 -9.56
CA SER A 49 -14.75 -12.09 -10.16
C SER A 49 -15.95 -12.38 -11.07
N GLY A 50 -15.96 -13.54 -11.70
CA GLY A 50 -17.07 -13.96 -12.56
C GLY A 50 -16.85 -13.53 -14.01
N ARG A 51 -17.91 -13.57 -14.81
CA ARG A 51 -17.82 -13.24 -16.24
C ARG A 51 -17.78 -11.72 -16.43
N LEU A 52 -17.09 -11.25 -17.46
CA LEU A 52 -16.94 -9.83 -17.75
C LEU A 52 -18.29 -9.10 -17.94
N ASP A 53 -19.30 -9.80 -18.46
CA ASP A 53 -20.67 -9.29 -18.69
C ASP A 53 -21.55 -9.31 -17.43
N LYS A 54 -21.12 -9.99 -16.38
CA LYS A 54 -21.83 -10.07 -15.09
C LYS A 54 -20.83 -10.26 -13.95
N PRO A 55 -20.05 -9.23 -13.62
CA PRO A 55 -19.07 -9.31 -12.56
C PRO A 55 -19.75 -9.40 -11.19
N THR A 56 -19.18 -10.21 -10.30
CA THR A 56 -19.46 -10.16 -8.87
C THR A 56 -18.42 -9.25 -8.22
N ILE A 57 -18.86 -8.16 -7.61
CA ILE A 57 -18.00 -7.25 -6.85
C ILE A 57 -17.87 -7.82 -5.43
N HIS A 58 -16.64 -8.18 -5.04
CA HIS A 58 -16.35 -8.68 -3.68
C HIS A 58 -15.94 -7.56 -2.73
N PHE A 59 -15.28 -6.55 -3.29
CA PHE A 59 -14.78 -5.41 -2.54
C PHE A 59 -14.67 -4.21 -3.46
N GLU A 60 -14.94 -3.04 -2.91
CA GLU A 60 -14.71 -1.74 -3.54
C GLU A 60 -13.83 -0.92 -2.60
N ALA A 61 -12.68 -0.47 -3.10
CA ALA A 61 -11.78 0.39 -2.37
C ALA A 61 -12.35 1.83 -2.30
N PRO A 62 -11.90 2.66 -1.33
CA PRO A 62 -12.35 4.04 -1.21
C PRO A 62 -12.24 4.83 -2.53
N PRO A 63 -13.14 5.78 -2.82
CA PRO A 63 -13.02 6.66 -3.97
C PRO A 63 -11.66 7.38 -4.00
N SER A 64 -11.11 7.63 -5.20
CA SER A 64 -9.76 8.23 -5.36
C SER A 64 -9.58 9.54 -4.56
N ARG A 65 -10.65 10.35 -4.45
CA ARG A 65 -10.66 11.60 -3.66
C ARG A 65 -10.38 11.43 -2.16
N GLN A 66 -10.55 10.21 -1.61
CA GLN A 66 -10.32 9.90 -0.20
C GLN A 66 -8.97 9.24 0.04
N VAL A 67 -8.30 8.74 -1.00
CA VAL A 67 -7.09 7.91 -0.87
C VAL A 67 -5.98 8.63 -0.11
N THR A 68 -5.77 9.92 -0.36
CA THR A 68 -4.72 10.70 0.34
C THR A 68 -4.95 10.72 1.85
N ASP A 69 -6.17 11.01 2.29
CA ASP A 69 -6.53 11.10 3.72
C ASP A 69 -6.49 9.72 4.40
N GLU A 70 -6.95 8.68 3.70
CA GLU A 70 -6.84 7.29 4.15
C GLU A 70 -5.38 6.87 4.30
N MET A 71 -4.52 7.26 3.34
CA MET A 71 -3.10 6.94 3.38
C MET A 71 -2.33 7.71 4.45
N GLU A 72 -2.71 8.95 4.74
CA GLU A 72 -2.16 9.71 5.88
C GLU A 72 -2.47 8.97 7.20
N THR A 73 -3.72 8.55 7.38
CA THR A 73 -4.17 7.79 8.55
C THR A 73 -3.43 6.45 8.66
N PHE A 74 -3.31 5.73 7.54
CA PHE A 74 -2.56 4.49 7.47
C PHE A 74 -1.08 4.67 7.81
N ILE A 75 -0.41 5.70 7.27
CA ILE A 75 1.01 5.97 7.54
C ILE A 75 1.23 6.31 9.02
N ALA A 76 0.35 7.14 9.60
CA ALA A 76 0.39 7.46 11.02
C ALA A 76 0.26 6.18 11.87
N TRP A 77 -0.74 5.34 11.59
CA TRP A 77 -0.92 4.05 12.25
C TRP A 77 0.28 3.11 12.07
N PHE A 78 0.83 3.01 10.85
CA PHE A 78 1.95 2.14 10.55
C PHE A 78 3.18 2.55 11.35
N ASN A 79 3.45 3.85 11.46
CA ASN A 79 4.57 4.36 12.24
C ASN A 79 4.37 4.18 13.75
N GLN A 80 3.17 4.44 14.28
CA GLN A 80 2.84 4.27 15.70
C GLN A 80 2.82 2.80 16.16
N SER A 81 2.52 1.87 15.25
CA SER A 81 2.51 0.43 15.53
C SER A 81 3.88 -0.24 15.43
N GLY A 82 4.92 0.50 15.02
CA GLY A 82 6.30 0.00 14.94
C GLY A 82 6.93 -0.28 16.30
N PRO A 83 8.13 -0.92 16.35
CA PRO A 83 8.77 -1.37 17.59
C PRO A 83 8.99 -0.30 18.67
N ASN A 84 9.12 0.97 18.25
CA ASN A 84 9.35 2.12 19.14
C ASN A 84 8.15 3.08 19.19
N GLY A 85 7.00 2.69 18.63
CA GLY A 85 5.81 3.53 18.56
C GLY A 85 4.87 3.35 19.77
N GLN A 86 3.97 4.31 19.97
CA GLN A 86 3.07 4.36 21.14
C GLN A 86 2.09 3.18 21.21
N THR A 87 1.78 2.56 20.06
CA THR A 87 0.83 1.45 19.92
C THR A 87 1.52 0.23 19.32
N SER A 88 2.78 -0.01 19.70
CA SER A 88 3.63 -1.09 19.17
C SER A 88 2.91 -2.45 19.13
N LEU A 89 2.93 -3.07 17.96
CA LEU A 89 2.36 -4.39 17.73
C LEU A 89 3.45 -5.45 17.57
N GLN A 90 3.11 -6.71 17.85
CA GLN A 90 3.99 -7.82 17.49
C GLN A 90 4.22 -7.86 15.98
N ALA A 91 5.45 -8.18 15.56
CA ALA A 91 5.89 -8.08 14.17
C ALA A 91 4.98 -8.81 13.17
N LEU A 92 4.50 -10.01 13.53
CA LEU A 92 3.59 -10.79 12.68
C LEU A 92 2.21 -10.14 12.57
N THR A 93 1.64 -9.70 13.70
CA THR A 93 0.35 -8.99 13.73
C THR A 93 0.41 -7.71 12.93
N ARG A 94 1.47 -6.91 13.13
CA ARG A 94 1.70 -5.67 12.37
C ARG A 94 1.80 -5.93 10.88
N ALA A 95 2.53 -6.97 10.47
CA ALA A 95 2.67 -7.35 9.07
C ALA A 95 1.33 -7.73 8.45
N ALA A 96 0.53 -8.54 9.14
CA ALA A 96 -0.77 -8.98 8.66
C ALA A 96 -1.78 -7.82 8.57
N VAL A 97 -1.93 -7.05 9.65
CA VAL A 97 -2.86 -5.91 9.70
C VAL A 97 -2.41 -4.82 8.72
N GLY A 98 -1.12 -4.53 8.65
CA GLY A 98 -0.60 -3.48 7.78
C GLY A 98 -0.71 -3.82 6.30
N HIS A 99 -0.54 -5.10 5.93
CA HIS A 99 -0.81 -5.55 4.57
C HIS A 99 -2.30 -5.41 4.25
N LEU A 100 -3.18 -5.96 5.09
CA LEU A 100 -4.63 -5.90 4.85
C LEU A 100 -5.15 -4.45 4.77
N TYR A 101 -4.73 -3.58 5.68
CA TYR A 101 -5.15 -2.17 5.71
C TYR A 101 -4.67 -1.42 4.46
N PHE A 102 -3.44 -1.64 4.01
CA PHE A 102 -2.97 -1.04 2.77
C PHE A 102 -3.77 -1.52 1.54
N GLU A 103 -4.06 -2.83 1.46
CA GLU A 103 -4.84 -3.40 0.35
C GLU A 103 -6.28 -2.91 0.34
N SER A 104 -6.87 -2.63 1.51
CA SER A 104 -8.23 -2.08 1.58
C SER A 104 -8.33 -0.63 1.10
N ILE A 105 -7.24 0.15 1.14
CA ILE A 105 -7.19 1.49 0.55
C ILE A 105 -6.94 1.41 -0.96
N HIS A 106 -6.11 0.45 -1.38
CA HIS A 106 -5.72 0.20 -2.77
C HIS A 106 -5.25 1.49 -3.49
N PRO A 107 -4.20 2.16 -2.98
CA PRO A 107 -3.94 3.56 -3.29
C PRO A 107 -3.31 3.81 -4.66
N PHE A 108 -2.79 2.78 -5.35
CA PHE A 108 -2.17 2.89 -6.66
C PHE A 108 -3.05 2.28 -7.75
N GLU A 109 -2.80 2.67 -9.01
CA GLU A 109 -3.49 2.11 -10.19
C GLU A 109 -3.14 0.63 -10.42
N ASP A 110 -1.88 0.24 -10.19
CA ASP A 110 -1.41 -1.14 -10.16
C ASP A 110 -0.33 -1.29 -9.06
N GLY A 111 0.06 -2.51 -8.73
CA GLY A 111 1.22 -2.80 -7.88
C GLY A 111 0.94 -2.82 -6.40
N ASN A 112 -0.31 -2.57 -5.98
CA ASN A 112 -0.73 -2.61 -4.58
C ASN A 112 -0.31 -3.92 -3.90
N GLY A 113 -0.59 -5.07 -4.53
CA GLY A 113 -0.13 -6.38 -4.07
C GLY A 113 1.37 -6.48 -3.75
N ARG A 114 2.21 -5.86 -4.58
CA ARG A 114 3.67 -5.92 -4.46
C ARG A 114 4.18 -4.95 -3.39
N ILE A 115 3.56 -3.77 -3.26
CA ILE A 115 3.87 -2.79 -2.20
C ILE A 115 3.36 -3.25 -0.84
N GLY A 116 2.17 -3.85 -0.77
CA GLY A 116 1.61 -4.46 0.44
C GLY A 116 2.52 -5.54 1.01
N ARG A 117 3.08 -6.41 0.16
CA ARG A 117 4.11 -7.39 0.59
C ARG A 117 5.40 -6.72 1.06
N ALA A 118 5.83 -5.63 0.43
CA ALA A 118 6.99 -4.87 0.88
C ALA A 118 6.78 -4.24 2.27
N LEU A 119 5.56 -3.74 2.55
CA LEU A 119 5.17 -3.23 3.86
C LEU A 119 5.10 -4.33 4.93
N ALA A 120 4.59 -5.52 4.56
CA ALA A 120 4.63 -6.69 5.43
C ALA A 120 6.06 -7.07 5.80
N GLU A 121 6.98 -7.10 4.82
CA GLU A 121 8.40 -7.39 5.06
C GLU A 121 9.05 -6.32 5.96
N LYS A 122 8.80 -5.03 5.69
CA LYS A 122 9.25 -3.93 6.55
C LYS A 122 8.75 -4.07 7.99
N SER A 123 7.59 -4.67 8.20
CA SER A 123 7.01 -4.91 9.54
C SER A 123 7.64 -6.02 10.34
N ARG A 124 8.32 -6.97 9.67
CA ARG A 124 8.89 -8.14 10.33
C ARG A 124 10.27 -7.90 10.91
N ARG A 125 10.92 -6.78 10.56
CA ARG A 125 12.31 -6.51 10.94
C ARG A 125 12.38 -5.86 12.30
N LYS A 126 13.13 -6.51 13.20
CA LYS A 126 13.54 -5.98 14.50
C LYS A 126 15.03 -5.69 14.41
N THR A 127 15.42 -4.47 14.76
CA THR A 127 16.78 -3.98 15.09
C THR A 127 17.91 -4.32 14.14
#